data_AF-A0A9W7W748-F1
#
_entry.id   AF-A0A9W7W748-F1
#
_cell.length_a   1.000
_cell.length_b   1.000
_cell.length_c   1.000
_cell.angle_alpha   90.00
_cell.angle_beta   90.00
_cell.angle_gamma   90.00
#
_symmetry.space_group_name_H-M   'P 1'
#
loop_
_entity.id
_entity.type
_entity.pdbx_description
1 polymer ?
#
loop_
_entity_poly.entity_id
_entity_poly.type
_entity_poly.pdbx_seq_one_letter_code
_entity_poly.pdbx_strand_id
1 'polypeptide(L)'
;MTVASAILATLSIATPNINADAWRPGFWRGGRRRSEIETKCMSDADASTTADIFRQLIQGYTKEMALAALTEDFTDYSSADLVEPIFTSRAEFMEGHGKQQPIPFETLAVWHNCDGIVSMRWKTVRSGQGQKTEAAAIPVVGTAILATVPAEAGNTYNYRIKTLYSEFNTAAWLVNNGVFKPAANVTVQMPPPDKRGMLDDAWSARKVEHWSDVGLI
;
A
#
# COMPACT_ATOMS: atom_id res chain seq x y z
N MET A 1 16.70 -11.26 52.58
CA MET A 1 17.26 -12.29 51.69
C MET A 1 17.76 -11.61 50.43
N THR A 2 19.07 -11.42 50.39
CA THR A 2 19.86 -10.85 49.30
C THR A 2 20.31 -11.99 48.40
N VAL A 3 20.15 -11.91 47.08
CA VAL A 3 21.13 -12.45 46.12
C VAL A 3 21.09 -11.61 44.85
N ALA A 4 22.23 -11.01 44.53
CA ALA A 4 22.56 -10.42 43.24
C ALA A 4 23.28 -11.49 42.38
N SER A 5 23.05 -11.48 41.07
CA SER A 5 23.89 -12.12 40.02
C SER A 5 23.23 -11.90 38.66
N ALA A 6 23.89 -11.78 37.52
CA ALA A 6 25.23 -11.40 37.14
C ALA A 6 25.17 -11.11 35.62
N ILE A 7 26.04 -10.23 35.14
CA ILE A 7 26.25 -9.87 33.74
C ILE A 7 26.75 -11.09 32.93
N LEU A 8 26.28 -11.29 31.70
CA LEU A 8 27.10 -11.86 30.63
C LEU A 8 26.67 -11.30 29.26
N ALA A 9 27.54 -10.47 28.67
CA ALA A 9 27.47 -10.05 27.27
C ALA A 9 28.14 -11.12 26.41
N THR A 10 27.49 -11.56 25.34
CA THR A 10 28.09 -12.39 24.30
C THR A 10 28.14 -11.61 22.99
N LEU A 11 29.35 -11.16 22.62
CA LEU A 11 29.69 -10.80 21.25
C LEU A 11 29.59 -12.05 20.38
N SER A 12 28.84 -11.99 19.29
CA SER A 12 29.00 -12.91 18.16
C SER A 12 29.55 -12.12 16.97
N ILE A 13 30.82 -12.39 16.65
CA ILE A 13 31.46 -11.92 15.43
C ILE A 13 31.08 -12.92 14.34
N ALA A 14 30.23 -12.51 13.39
CA ALA A 14 30.05 -13.24 12.15
C ALA A 14 31.12 -12.78 11.15
N THR A 15 31.97 -13.71 10.74
CA THR A 15 33.03 -13.54 9.75
C THR A 15 32.46 -13.26 8.35
N PRO A 16 33.04 -12.32 7.58
CA PRO A 16 32.66 -12.17 6.18
C PRO A 16 33.10 -13.40 5.37
N ASN A 17 32.18 -13.93 4.57
CA ASN A 17 32.47 -14.90 3.52
C ASN A 17 33.33 -14.22 2.45
N ILE A 18 34.62 -14.50 2.46
CA ILE A 18 35.57 -14.16 1.40
C ILE A 18 35.90 -15.44 0.64
N ASN A 19 35.39 -15.54 -0.59
CA ASN A 19 35.89 -16.27 -1.77
C ASN A 19 34.76 -16.22 -2.81
N ALA A 20 34.94 -15.77 -4.05
CA ALA A 20 36.11 -15.81 -4.89
C ALA A 20 36.06 -14.66 -5.88
N ASP A 21 37.16 -13.95 -6.05
CA ASP A 21 37.64 -13.64 -7.39
C ASP A 21 39.15 -13.46 -7.37
N ALA A 22 39.77 -14.21 -8.27
CA ALA A 22 41.16 -14.58 -8.27
C ALA A 22 42.08 -13.45 -8.75
N TRP A 23 43.25 -13.38 -8.12
CA TRP A 23 44.55 -12.98 -8.65
C TRP A 23 44.60 -12.39 -10.07
N ARG A 24 44.79 -11.08 -10.17
CA ARG A 24 45.49 -10.42 -11.29
C ARG A 24 46.40 -9.31 -10.78
N PRO A 25 47.73 -9.36 -11.03
CA PRO A 25 48.64 -8.31 -10.59
C PRO A 25 48.78 -7.23 -11.67
N GLY A 26 48.66 -5.95 -11.27
CA GLY A 26 49.41 -4.86 -11.90
C GLY A 26 48.65 -3.62 -12.40
N PHE A 27 49.09 -2.47 -11.84
CA PHE A 27 49.26 -1.15 -12.47
C PHE A 27 48.09 -0.12 -12.52
N TRP A 28 48.21 0.88 -11.63
CA TRP A 28 47.84 2.31 -11.70
C TRP A 28 46.56 2.77 -12.41
N ARG A 29 45.65 3.37 -11.62
CA ARG A 29 45.25 4.79 -11.79
C ARG A 29 44.43 5.26 -10.59
N GLY A 30 44.88 6.36 -9.98
CA GLY A 30 44.08 7.11 -9.02
C GLY A 30 42.78 7.58 -9.67
N GLY A 31 41.67 7.16 -9.07
CA GLY A 31 40.32 7.63 -9.38
C GLY A 31 39.70 8.13 -8.10
N ARG A 32 39.29 9.40 -8.10
CA ARG A 32 38.61 10.09 -7.00
C ARG A 32 37.49 9.20 -6.44
N ARG A 33 37.47 8.97 -5.12
CA ARG A 33 36.26 8.47 -4.45
C ARG A 33 35.20 9.56 -4.59
N ARG A 34 34.41 9.48 -5.65
CA ARG A 34 33.08 10.09 -5.69
C ARG A 34 32.36 9.45 -4.50
N SER A 35 31.90 10.23 -3.53
CA SER A 35 30.96 9.68 -2.54
C SER A 35 29.74 9.23 -3.32
N GLU A 36 29.68 7.94 -3.65
CA GLU A 36 28.44 7.27 -3.91
C GLU A 36 27.61 7.49 -2.64
N ILE A 37 26.68 8.44 -2.72
CA ILE A 37 25.44 8.25 -1.99
C ILE A 37 24.89 6.99 -2.63
N GLU A 38 25.16 5.84 -2.01
CA GLU A 38 24.50 4.59 -2.34
C GLU A 38 23.02 4.92 -2.17
N THR A 39 22.30 5.14 -3.27
CA THR A 39 20.86 5.33 -3.28
C THR A 39 20.26 4.01 -2.85
N LYS A 40 20.21 3.80 -1.54
CA LYS A 40 19.68 2.59 -0.93
C LYS A 40 18.19 2.58 -1.24
N CYS A 41 17.81 1.69 -2.14
CA CYS A 41 16.42 1.42 -2.44
C CYS A 41 15.65 1.11 -1.15
N MET A 42 14.36 1.45 -1.13
CA MET A 42 13.48 1.03 -0.05
C MET A 42 13.56 -0.50 0.11
N SER A 43 13.58 -0.99 1.36
CA SER A 43 13.59 -2.42 1.62
C SER A 43 12.17 -3.00 1.59
N ASP A 44 12.03 -4.30 1.35
CA ASP A 44 10.72 -4.99 1.45
C ASP A 44 10.05 -4.79 2.82
N ALA A 45 10.86 -4.70 3.89
CA ALA A 45 10.37 -4.48 5.25
C ALA A 45 9.83 -3.06 5.43
N ASP A 46 10.53 -2.05 4.90
CA ASP A 46 10.06 -0.66 4.91
C ASP A 46 8.78 -0.52 4.07
N ALA A 47 8.75 -1.11 2.88
CA ALA A 47 7.57 -1.10 2.01
C ALA A 47 6.35 -1.77 2.67
N SER A 48 6.57 -2.91 3.34
CA SER A 48 5.52 -3.60 4.11
C SER A 48 5.03 -2.73 5.28
N THR A 49 5.93 -2.01 5.94
CA THR A 49 5.58 -1.06 7.01
C THR A 49 4.75 0.10 6.46
N THR A 50 5.13 0.67 5.32
CA THR A 50 4.37 1.74 4.64
C THR A 50 2.98 1.28 4.22
N ALA A 51 2.85 0.05 3.69
CA ALA A 51 1.56 -0.54 3.36
C ALA A 51 0.69 -0.79 4.62
N ASP A 52 1.30 -1.23 5.72
CA ASP A 52 0.58 -1.40 6.99
C ASP A 52 0.13 -0.07 7.59
N ILE A 53 0.94 0.99 7.49
CA ILE A 53 0.56 2.35 7.85
C ILE A 53 -0.72 2.75 7.11
N PHE A 54 -0.79 2.57 5.78
CA PHE A 54 -2.00 2.91 5.02
C PHE A 54 -3.23 2.12 5.51
N ARG A 55 -3.07 0.82 5.75
CA ARG A 55 -4.13 0.00 6.34
C ARG A 55 -4.57 0.54 7.70
N GLN A 56 -3.64 0.90 8.57
CA GLN A 56 -3.93 1.38 9.93
C GLN A 56 -4.55 2.78 9.94
N LEU A 57 -4.18 3.65 9.00
CA LEU A 57 -4.85 4.94 8.82
C LEU A 57 -6.37 4.77 8.57
N ILE A 58 -6.80 3.61 8.07
CA ILE A 58 -8.22 3.28 7.81
C ILE A 58 -8.84 2.44 8.95
N GLN A 59 -8.11 1.46 9.49
CA GLN A 59 -8.66 0.50 10.48
C GLN A 59 -8.46 0.89 11.95
N GLY A 60 -7.43 1.66 12.24
CA GLY A 60 -6.90 1.85 13.59
C GLY A 60 -6.32 3.24 13.78
N TYR A 61 -6.92 4.23 13.11
CA TYR A 61 -6.42 5.59 13.07
C TYR A 61 -6.17 6.16 14.48
N THR A 62 -4.99 6.72 14.68
CA THR A 62 -4.66 7.60 15.80
C THR A 62 -3.99 8.86 15.29
N LYS A 63 -4.11 9.95 16.06
CA LYS A 63 -3.46 11.22 15.70
C LYS A 63 -1.94 11.08 15.71
N GLU A 64 -1.42 10.34 16.69
CA GLU A 64 0.00 10.08 16.88
C GLU A 64 0.57 9.31 15.68
N MET A 65 -0.18 8.33 15.16
CA MET A 65 0.21 7.59 13.96
C MET A 65 0.26 8.52 12.74
N ALA A 66 -0.78 9.34 12.52
CA ALA A 66 -0.79 10.28 11.39
C ALA A 66 0.38 11.28 11.47
N LEU A 67 0.70 11.77 12.67
CA LEU A 67 1.84 12.67 12.91
C LEU A 67 3.19 12.00 12.66
N ALA A 68 3.33 10.69 12.89
CA ALA A 68 4.56 9.96 12.59
C ALA A 68 4.64 9.59 11.10
N ALA A 69 3.54 9.14 10.51
CA ALA A 69 3.46 8.52 9.19
C ALA A 69 3.37 9.50 8.02
N LEU A 70 2.70 10.65 8.16
CA LEU A 70 2.42 11.57 7.05
C LEU A 70 3.30 12.81 7.15
N THR A 71 3.85 13.31 6.04
CA THR A 71 4.55 14.61 6.03
C THR A 71 3.59 15.76 6.31
N GLU A 72 4.09 16.95 6.65
CA GLU A 72 3.21 18.11 6.91
C GLU A 72 2.44 18.54 5.66
N ASP A 73 3.12 18.54 4.52
CA ASP A 73 2.64 18.83 3.17
C ASP A 73 1.97 17.62 2.49
N PHE A 74 1.47 16.67 3.28
CA PHE A 74 0.83 15.46 2.75
C PHE A 74 -0.36 15.79 1.84
N THR A 75 -0.43 15.14 0.69
CA THR A 75 -1.51 15.30 -0.30
C THR A 75 -2.21 13.96 -0.57
N ASP A 76 -3.55 13.96 -0.58
CA ASP A 76 -4.39 12.76 -0.80
C ASP A 76 -5.30 12.94 -2.03
N TYR A 77 -5.18 12.03 -2.99
CA TYR A 77 -6.01 11.92 -4.19
C TYR A 77 -6.81 10.62 -4.14
N SER A 78 -8.04 10.65 -4.66
CA SER A 78 -8.92 9.48 -4.65
C SER A 78 -9.66 9.33 -5.97
N SER A 79 -10.04 8.11 -6.35
CA SER A 79 -10.86 7.86 -7.56
C SER A 79 -12.27 8.46 -7.53
N ALA A 80 -12.65 9.17 -6.46
CA ALA A 80 -13.81 10.05 -6.44
C ALA A 80 -13.53 11.41 -7.12
N ASP A 81 -12.28 11.88 -7.11
CA ASP A 81 -11.78 13.08 -7.78
C ASP A 81 -10.27 12.95 -8.02
N LEU A 82 -9.88 12.66 -9.28
CA LEU A 82 -8.47 12.49 -9.66
C LEU A 82 -7.82 13.79 -10.11
N VAL A 83 -8.58 14.88 -10.23
CA VAL A 83 -8.07 16.16 -10.76
C VAL A 83 -7.55 17.01 -9.62
N GLU A 84 -8.29 17.07 -8.51
CA GLU A 84 -7.92 17.84 -7.34
C GLU A 84 -7.72 16.94 -6.11
N PRO A 85 -6.75 17.25 -5.25
CA PRO A 85 -6.56 16.53 -4.01
C PRO A 85 -7.74 16.75 -3.06
N ILE A 86 -8.20 15.69 -2.40
CA ILE A 86 -9.24 15.77 -1.36
C ILE A 86 -8.69 16.39 -0.08
N PHE A 87 -7.41 16.13 0.22
CA PHE A 87 -6.68 16.79 1.29
C PHE A 87 -5.34 17.30 0.78
N THR A 88 -5.01 18.54 1.13
CA THR A 88 -3.75 19.20 0.72
C THR A 88 -2.73 19.29 1.84
N SER A 89 -3.10 18.87 3.05
CA SER A 89 -2.18 18.77 4.19
C SER A 89 -2.52 17.63 5.12
N ARG A 90 -1.54 17.23 5.93
CA ARG A 90 -1.78 16.28 7.04
C ARG A 90 -2.81 16.80 8.04
N ALA A 91 -2.84 18.11 8.30
CA ALA A 91 -3.79 18.68 9.25
C ALA A 91 -5.25 18.50 8.76
N GLU A 92 -5.50 18.79 7.48
CA GLU A 92 -6.80 18.56 6.85
C GLU A 92 -7.18 17.08 6.87
N PHE A 93 -6.25 16.19 6.51
CA PHE A 93 -6.46 14.75 6.59
C PHE A 93 -6.85 14.32 8.02
N MET A 94 -6.11 14.77 9.03
CA MET A 94 -6.38 14.41 10.43
C MET A 94 -7.73 14.92 10.93
N GLU A 95 -8.18 16.08 10.47
CA GLU A 95 -9.48 16.66 10.81
C GLU A 95 -10.65 15.97 10.08
N GLY A 96 -10.45 15.64 8.80
CA GLY A 96 -11.45 15.00 7.96
C GLY A 96 -11.55 13.50 8.21
N HIS A 97 -10.44 12.79 7.99
CA HIS A 97 -10.36 11.33 8.07
C HIS A 97 -10.50 10.81 9.50
N GLY A 98 -10.00 11.54 10.50
CA GLY A 98 -10.07 11.13 11.91
C GLY A 98 -11.49 11.02 12.51
N LYS A 99 -12.52 11.43 11.77
CA LYS A 99 -13.94 11.30 12.15
C LYS A 99 -14.59 10.04 11.56
N GLN A 100 -13.92 9.33 10.64
CA GLN A 100 -14.45 8.15 9.99
C GLN A 100 -14.40 6.93 10.93
N GLN A 101 -15.44 6.10 10.87
CA GLN A 101 -15.46 4.85 11.60
C GLN A 101 -14.50 3.85 10.95
N PRO A 102 -13.78 3.03 11.74
CA PRO A 102 -12.97 1.96 11.20
C PRO A 102 -13.78 0.98 10.35
N ILE A 103 -13.23 0.65 9.17
CA ILE A 103 -13.78 -0.37 8.27
C ILE A 103 -12.83 -1.58 8.18
N PRO A 104 -13.32 -2.78 7.87
CA PRO A 104 -12.46 -3.92 7.61
C PRO A 104 -11.61 -3.64 6.37
N PHE A 105 -10.32 -3.94 6.41
CA PHE A 105 -9.37 -3.64 5.34
C PHE A 105 -8.31 -4.73 5.29
N GLU A 106 -8.03 -5.21 4.08
CA GLU A 106 -7.12 -6.32 3.81
C GLU A 106 -6.10 -5.85 2.76
N THR A 107 -4.80 -6.00 3.09
CA THR A 107 -3.72 -5.85 2.13
C THR A 107 -3.59 -7.13 1.33
N LEU A 108 -3.72 -7.05 0.00
CA LEU A 108 -3.66 -8.20 -0.91
C LEU A 108 -2.27 -8.41 -1.50
N ALA A 109 -1.58 -7.33 -1.82
CA ALA A 109 -0.23 -7.36 -2.39
C ALA A 109 0.46 -6.01 -2.19
N VAL A 110 1.79 -6.01 -2.13
CA VAL A 110 2.65 -4.83 -1.97
C VAL A 110 3.81 -4.93 -2.94
N TRP A 111 4.13 -3.82 -3.60
CA TRP A 111 5.29 -3.64 -4.46
C TRP A 111 5.95 -2.32 -4.12
N HIS A 112 7.24 -2.18 -4.42
CA HIS A 112 7.96 -0.92 -4.23
C HIS A 112 9.08 -0.74 -5.25
N ASN A 113 9.60 0.47 -5.32
CA ASN A 113 10.76 0.80 -6.14
C ASN A 113 11.83 1.57 -5.33
N CYS A 114 12.97 1.84 -5.97
CA CYS A 114 14.07 2.56 -5.36
C CYS A 114 13.78 4.06 -5.12
N ASP A 115 12.72 4.61 -5.74
CA ASP A 115 12.36 6.02 -5.64
C ASP A 115 11.44 6.32 -4.44
N GLY A 116 11.20 5.33 -3.57
CA GLY A 116 10.33 5.48 -2.41
C GLY A 116 8.84 5.44 -2.75
N ILE A 117 8.47 4.84 -3.89
CA ILE A 117 7.07 4.57 -4.22
C ILE A 117 6.70 3.18 -3.74
N VAL A 118 5.65 3.09 -2.92
CA VAL A 118 5.02 1.82 -2.53
C VAL A 118 3.66 1.74 -3.20
N SER A 119 3.42 0.68 -3.96
CA SER A 119 2.11 0.37 -4.53
C SER A 119 1.51 -0.82 -3.81
N MET A 120 0.22 -0.79 -3.49
CA MET A 120 -0.44 -1.93 -2.85
C MET A 120 -1.83 -2.17 -3.40
N ARG A 121 -2.21 -3.45 -3.51
CA ARG A 121 -3.60 -3.86 -3.72
C ARG A 121 -4.27 -4.09 -2.39
N TRP A 122 -5.52 -3.69 -2.29
CA TRP A 122 -6.28 -3.81 -1.06
C TRP A 122 -7.75 -4.11 -1.30
N LYS A 123 -8.43 -4.56 -0.25
CA LYS A 123 -9.85 -4.88 -0.26
C LYS A 123 -10.52 -4.49 1.05
N THR A 124 -11.76 -4.00 0.95
CA THR A 124 -12.71 -3.96 2.05
C THR A 124 -14.01 -4.64 1.63
N VAL A 125 -14.62 -5.40 2.55
CA VAL A 125 -15.91 -6.06 2.31
C VAL A 125 -17.09 -5.26 2.85
N ARG A 126 -16.82 -4.15 3.56
CA ARG A 126 -17.87 -3.39 4.25
C ARG A 126 -17.49 -1.91 4.40
N SER A 127 -17.34 -1.23 3.26
CA SER A 127 -16.87 0.17 3.22
C SER A 127 -17.82 1.18 3.86
N GLY A 128 -19.10 0.84 4.06
CA GLY A 128 -20.08 1.70 4.76
C GLY A 128 -20.16 1.42 6.26
N GLN A 129 -19.35 0.52 6.82
CA GLN A 129 -19.48 0.08 8.21
C GLN A 129 -19.51 1.26 9.19
N GLY A 130 -20.51 1.25 10.08
CA GLY A 130 -20.65 2.26 11.13
C GLY A 130 -21.22 3.59 10.65
N GLN A 131 -21.47 3.76 9.35
CA GLN A 131 -22.19 4.91 8.81
C GLN A 131 -23.69 4.72 8.99
N LYS A 132 -24.42 5.81 9.32
CA LYS A 132 -25.89 5.79 9.37
C LYS A 132 -26.53 5.51 8.01
N THR A 133 -25.79 5.80 6.94
CA THR A 133 -26.22 5.66 5.55
C THR A 133 -25.73 4.36 4.90
N GLU A 134 -25.16 3.43 5.69
CA GLU A 134 -24.76 2.11 5.18
C GLU A 134 -25.95 1.44 4.47
N ALA A 135 -25.82 1.18 3.17
CA ALA A 135 -26.91 0.69 2.33
C ALA A 135 -26.61 -0.67 1.66
N ALA A 136 -25.32 -1.03 1.52
CA ALA A 136 -24.89 -2.29 0.94
C ALA A 136 -23.48 -2.69 1.41
N ALA A 137 -23.10 -3.94 1.13
CA ALA A 137 -21.80 -4.52 1.43
C ALA A 137 -21.15 -5.13 0.17
N ILE A 138 -21.09 -4.35 -0.92
CA ILE A 138 -20.40 -4.74 -2.15
C ILE A 138 -18.89 -4.69 -1.88
N PRO A 139 -18.11 -5.74 -2.17
CA PRO A 139 -16.65 -5.68 -2.01
C PRO A 139 -16.04 -4.52 -2.81
N VAL A 140 -15.29 -3.68 -2.11
CA VAL A 140 -14.47 -2.63 -2.71
C VAL A 140 -13.04 -3.14 -2.78
N VAL A 141 -12.45 -3.08 -3.97
CA VAL A 141 -11.08 -3.49 -4.24
C VAL A 141 -10.38 -2.32 -4.90
N GLY A 142 -9.20 -1.99 -4.40
CA GLY A 142 -8.45 -0.85 -4.86
C GLY A 142 -6.96 -1.07 -4.94
N THR A 143 -6.30 -0.02 -5.40
CA THR A 143 -4.86 0.16 -5.44
C THR A 143 -4.54 1.46 -4.71
N ALA A 144 -3.50 1.45 -3.88
CA ALA A 144 -2.95 2.68 -3.33
C ALA A 144 -1.51 2.84 -3.84
N ILE A 145 -1.16 4.05 -4.25
CA ILE A 145 0.21 4.45 -4.60
C ILE A 145 0.65 5.48 -3.56
N LEU A 146 1.67 5.11 -2.80
CA LEU A 146 2.19 5.84 -1.65
C LEU A 146 3.57 6.37 -2.02
N ALA A 147 3.66 7.65 -2.37
CA ALA A 147 4.93 8.32 -2.57
C ALA A 147 5.50 8.74 -1.22
N THR A 148 6.72 8.28 -0.91
CA THR A 148 7.34 8.49 0.39
C THR A 148 8.61 9.33 0.31
N VAL A 149 8.96 9.91 1.45
CA VAL A 149 10.25 10.56 1.67
C VAL A 149 10.91 9.95 2.91
N PRO A 150 12.25 9.95 3.02
CA PRO A 150 12.94 9.57 4.25
C PRO A 150 12.40 10.39 5.43
N ALA A 151 12.21 9.73 6.57
CA ALA A 151 11.76 10.40 7.77
C ALA A 151 12.91 11.16 8.45
N GLU A 152 12.55 12.20 9.20
CA GLU A 152 13.48 12.93 10.06
C GLU A 152 14.07 12.02 11.15
N ALA A 153 15.29 12.33 11.61
CA ALA A 153 15.93 11.57 12.69
C ALA A 153 15.05 11.54 13.95
N GLY A 154 14.88 10.35 14.54
CA GLY A 154 14.06 10.14 15.72
C GLY A 154 12.57 9.88 15.44
N ASN A 155 12.15 9.82 14.18
CA ASN A 155 10.82 9.31 13.82
C ASN A 155 10.73 7.79 14.06
N THR A 156 9.55 7.31 14.43
CA THR A 156 9.25 5.87 14.60
C THR A 156 9.38 5.07 13.30
N TYR A 157 9.14 5.71 12.15
CA TYR A 157 9.23 5.10 10.83
C TYR A 157 10.44 5.62 10.06
N ASN A 158 11.01 4.79 9.19
CA ASN A 158 12.12 5.19 8.31
C ASN A 158 11.66 6.09 7.15
N TYR A 159 10.39 5.98 6.76
CA TYR A 159 9.80 6.72 5.66
C TYR A 159 8.44 7.30 6.07
N ARG A 160 8.12 8.46 5.50
CA ARG A 160 6.83 9.14 5.67
C ARG A 160 6.14 9.25 4.32
N ILE A 161 4.82 9.11 4.30
CA ILE A 161 4.02 9.27 3.10
C ILE A 161 3.84 10.77 2.86
N LYS A 162 4.23 11.22 1.66
CA LYS A 162 4.04 12.59 1.18
C LYS A 162 2.84 12.69 0.25
N THR A 163 2.60 11.69 -0.57
CA THR A 163 1.44 11.69 -1.48
C THR A 163 0.79 10.33 -1.52
N LEU A 164 -0.53 10.31 -1.45
CA LEU A 164 -1.37 9.14 -1.61
C LEU A 164 -2.23 9.32 -2.86
N TYR A 165 -2.22 8.31 -3.74
CA TYR A 165 -3.24 8.13 -4.76
C TYR A 165 -4.01 6.84 -4.46
N SER A 166 -5.30 6.96 -4.16
CA SER A 166 -6.18 5.83 -3.84
C SER A 166 -7.19 5.61 -4.96
N GLU A 167 -7.03 4.53 -5.72
CA GLU A 167 -7.96 4.15 -6.77
C GLU A 167 -8.74 2.90 -6.38
N PHE A 168 -10.05 2.94 -6.54
CA PHE A 168 -10.92 1.80 -6.25
C PHE A 168 -12.18 1.83 -7.10
N ASN A 169 -12.98 0.77 -7.04
CA ASN A 169 -14.29 0.74 -7.66
C ASN A 169 -15.27 1.71 -6.95
N THR A 170 -15.16 3.01 -7.27
CA THR A 170 -15.89 4.12 -6.65
C THR A 170 -17.41 3.93 -6.67
N ALA A 171 -17.97 3.30 -7.71
CA ALA A 171 -19.40 3.01 -7.77
C ALA A 171 -19.87 2.11 -6.61
N ALA A 172 -19.12 1.07 -6.26
CA ALA A 172 -19.45 0.20 -5.12
C ALA A 172 -19.34 0.98 -3.81
N TRP A 173 -18.34 1.84 -3.68
CA TRP A 173 -18.16 2.71 -2.51
C TRP A 173 -19.36 3.65 -2.31
N LEU A 174 -19.81 4.33 -3.38
CA LEU A 174 -20.94 5.26 -3.33
C LEU A 174 -22.26 4.56 -3.00
N VAL A 175 -22.47 3.35 -3.53
CA VAL A 175 -23.66 2.54 -3.19
C VAL A 175 -23.61 2.09 -1.74
N ASN A 176 -22.49 1.53 -1.29
CA ASN A 176 -22.35 1.05 0.09
C ASN A 176 -22.58 2.15 1.13
N ASN A 177 -22.13 3.38 0.85
CA ASN A 177 -22.33 4.54 1.72
C ASN A 177 -23.69 5.24 1.55
N GLY A 178 -24.56 4.72 0.68
CA GLY A 178 -25.90 5.27 0.44
C GLY A 178 -25.94 6.59 -0.33
N VAL A 179 -24.80 7.02 -0.91
CA VAL A 179 -24.68 8.25 -1.72
C VAL A 179 -25.34 8.07 -3.08
N PHE A 180 -25.16 6.88 -3.68
CA PHE A 180 -25.78 6.52 -4.95
C PHE A 180 -26.76 5.36 -4.77
N LYS A 181 -27.96 5.47 -5.34
CA LYS A 181 -28.96 4.40 -5.37
C LYS A 181 -29.17 3.96 -6.82
N PRO A 182 -28.73 2.76 -7.21
CA PRO A 182 -28.97 2.25 -8.54
C PRO A 182 -30.48 2.05 -8.79
N ALA A 183 -30.93 2.26 -10.03
CA ALA A 183 -32.34 2.11 -10.40
C ALA A 183 -32.85 0.66 -10.31
N ALA A 184 -31.93 -0.33 -10.37
CA ALA A 184 -32.22 -1.75 -10.17
C ALA A 184 -31.75 -2.20 -8.79
N ASN A 185 -32.45 -3.18 -8.21
CA ASN A 185 -32.04 -3.79 -6.95
C ASN A 185 -30.63 -4.40 -7.09
N VAL A 186 -29.69 -3.97 -6.25
CA VAL A 186 -28.35 -4.56 -6.20
C VAL A 186 -28.45 -5.91 -5.49
N THR A 187 -28.56 -6.99 -6.26
CA THR A 187 -28.30 -8.33 -5.72
C THR A 187 -26.79 -8.52 -5.64
N VAL A 188 -26.25 -8.60 -4.42
CA VAL A 188 -24.87 -9.04 -4.21
C VAL A 188 -24.80 -10.53 -4.57
N GLN A 189 -24.61 -10.83 -5.86
CA GLN A 189 -24.14 -12.16 -6.24
C GLN A 189 -22.68 -12.23 -5.76
N MET A 190 -22.47 -12.90 -4.62
CA MET A 190 -21.16 -13.49 -4.37
C MET A 190 -20.81 -14.28 -5.63
N PRO A 191 -19.65 -14.04 -6.26
CA PRO A 191 -19.29 -14.83 -7.42
C PRO A 191 -19.32 -16.30 -7.00
N PRO A 192 -19.89 -17.20 -7.82
CA PRO A 192 -19.73 -18.63 -7.63
C PRO A 192 -18.24 -18.94 -7.38
N PRO A 193 -17.92 -19.94 -6.54
CA PRO A 193 -16.55 -20.23 -6.12
C PRO A 193 -15.56 -20.53 -7.27
N ASP A 194 -16.02 -20.63 -8.52
CA ASP A 194 -15.22 -20.89 -9.70
C ASP A 194 -15.44 -19.86 -10.83
N LYS A 195 -14.88 -18.67 -10.71
CA LYS A 195 -14.70 -17.80 -11.90
C LYS A 195 -13.82 -18.44 -13.01
N ARG A 196 -13.27 -19.65 -12.80
CA ARG A 196 -12.65 -20.47 -13.84
C ARG A 196 -13.67 -21.30 -14.63
N GLY A 197 -14.79 -21.73 -14.03
CA GLY A 197 -15.81 -22.52 -14.74
C GLY A 197 -16.53 -21.74 -15.84
N MET A 198 -16.77 -20.44 -15.63
CA MET A 198 -17.37 -19.58 -16.66
C MET A 198 -16.47 -19.37 -17.89
N LEU A 199 -15.15 -19.53 -17.77
CA LEU A 199 -14.24 -19.49 -18.92
C LEU A 199 -14.27 -20.83 -19.67
N ASP A 200 -14.44 -21.95 -18.98
CA ASP A 200 -14.48 -23.28 -19.61
C ASP A 200 -15.78 -23.48 -20.43
N ASP A 201 -16.91 -22.94 -19.96
CA ASP A 201 -18.19 -22.96 -20.68
C ASP A 201 -18.22 -21.98 -21.87
N ALA A 202 -17.54 -20.84 -21.75
CA ALA A 202 -17.41 -19.87 -22.85
C ALA A 202 -16.39 -20.33 -23.91
N TRP A 203 -15.35 -21.07 -23.51
CA TRP A 203 -14.30 -21.58 -24.40
C TRP A 203 -14.73 -22.85 -25.15
N SER A 204 -15.57 -23.69 -24.55
CA SER A 204 -16.11 -24.88 -25.22
C SER A 204 -17.18 -24.56 -26.28
N ALA A 205 -17.79 -23.37 -26.23
CA ALA A 205 -18.88 -22.97 -27.12
C ALA A 205 -18.45 -22.09 -28.33
N ARG A 206 -17.19 -21.64 -28.43
CA ARG A 206 -16.69 -20.92 -29.62
C ARG A 206 -15.32 -21.45 -30.04
N LYS A 207 -15.28 -22.18 -31.16
CA LYS A 207 -14.05 -22.28 -31.95
C LYS A 207 -13.73 -20.89 -32.49
N VAL A 208 -12.88 -20.14 -31.78
CA VAL A 208 -12.35 -18.87 -32.28
C VAL A 208 -11.25 -19.20 -33.29
N GLU A 209 -11.58 -19.16 -34.58
CA GLU A 209 -10.62 -19.38 -35.67
C GLU A 209 -9.92 -18.07 -36.12
N HIS A 210 -10.31 -16.90 -35.58
CA HIS A 210 -9.65 -15.63 -35.91
C HIS A 210 -9.66 -14.60 -34.78
N TRP A 211 -8.50 -13.97 -34.57
CA TRP A 211 -8.20 -12.98 -33.52
C TRP A 211 -8.78 -11.57 -33.76
N SER A 212 -9.63 -11.39 -34.79
CA SER A 212 -10.22 -10.09 -35.14
C SER A 212 -11.46 -9.71 -34.33
N ASP A 213 -12.03 -10.63 -33.54
CA ASP A 213 -13.35 -10.44 -32.90
C ASP A 213 -13.27 -9.97 -31.43
N VAL A 214 -12.07 -9.82 -30.89
CA VAL A 214 -11.83 -9.14 -29.61
C VAL A 214 -11.43 -7.70 -29.93
N GLY A 215 -12.43 -6.85 -30.15
CA GLY A 215 -12.30 -5.44 -30.50
C GLY A 215 -11.47 -4.63 -29.49
N LEU A 216 -10.15 -4.70 -29.64
CA LEU A 216 -9.15 -3.83 -29.02
C LEU A 216 -8.34 -3.18 -30.15
N ILE A 217 -8.91 -2.14 -30.74
CA ILE A 217 -8.21 -0.89 -31.09
C ILE A 217 -9.15 0.24 -30.64
#